data_AF-A0A8T2JIN1-F1
#
_entry.id   AF-A0A8T2JIN1-F1
#
_cell.length_a   1.000
_cell.length_b   1.000
_cell.length_c   1.000
_cell.angle_alpha   90.00
_cell.angle_beta   90.00
_cell.angle_gamma   90.00
#
_symmetry.space_group_name_H-M   'P 1'
#
loop_
_entity.id
_entity.type
_entity.pdbx_description
1 polymer ?
#
loop_
_entity_poly.entity_id
_entity_poly.type
_entity_poly.pdbx_seq_one_letter_code
_entity_poly.pdbx_strand_id
1 'polypeptide(L)'
;MEGDRVQVLVPHMLLILVSLGLVLGSLTSSPTSSPVTQSCSFYSGRSCEECLKNVSCLWCMTNNTCLEYPVKTILPPSSLCAMSAARWGACWINFEALIIAMSVTLGIILLSITVCCCYCCYCRKSSYSRMGMEAEEENLIRERERRKQESLQRKNERTMKHNEIRKKYGI
;
A
#
# COMPACT_ATOMS: atom_id res chain seq x y z
N MET A 1 -15.45 16.93 -1.38
CA MET A 1 -14.28 17.83 -1.33
C MET A 1 -13.46 17.69 -0.04
N GLU A 2 -14.05 17.50 1.15
CA GLU A 2 -13.25 17.20 2.37
C GLU A 2 -12.75 15.74 2.42
N GLY A 3 -13.52 14.80 1.85
CA GLY A 3 -13.13 13.38 1.76
C GLY A 3 -11.89 13.12 0.91
N ASP A 4 -11.77 13.83 -0.22
CA ASP A 4 -10.64 13.66 -1.16
C ASP A 4 -9.30 14.12 -0.57
N ARG A 5 -9.32 15.16 0.29
CA ARG A 5 -8.12 15.66 0.98
C ARG A 5 -7.60 14.68 2.01
N VAL A 6 -8.46 14.03 2.79
CA VAL A 6 -8.06 13.01 3.77
C VAL A 6 -7.54 11.75 3.06
N GLN A 7 -8.10 11.41 1.90
CA GLN A 7 -7.83 10.17 1.16
C GLN A 7 -6.46 10.13 0.48
N VAL A 8 -5.87 11.29 0.15
CA VAL A 8 -4.50 11.41 -0.38
C VAL A 8 -3.49 11.67 0.74
N LEU A 9 -3.89 12.38 1.80
CA LEU A 9 -3.01 12.77 2.89
C LEU A 9 -2.53 11.57 3.72
N VAL A 10 -3.38 10.57 4.00
CA VAL A 10 -3.01 9.40 4.81
C VAL A 10 -1.92 8.52 4.15
N PRO A 11 -2.05 8.10 2.87
CA PRO A 11 -0.98 7.35 2.19
C PRO A 11 0.26 8.21 1.95
N HIS A 12 0.12 9.50 1.65
CA HIS A 12 1.29 10.39 1.54
C HIS A 12 2.01 10.57 2.88
N MET A 13 1.30 10.73 4.00
CA MET A 13 1.90 10.83 5.33
C MET A 13 2.57 9.53 5.74
N LEU A 14 1.99 8.36 5.43
CA LEU A 14 2.64 7.06 5.61
C LEU A 14 3.88 6.91 4.73
N LEU A 15 3.81 7.28 3.45
CA LEU A 15 4.96 7.26 2.55
C LEU A 15 6.06 8.25 2.98
N ILE A 16 5.68 9.41 3.52
CA ILE A 16 6.61 10.40 4.08
C ILE A 16 7.25 9.86 5.37
N LEU A 17 6.48 9.22 6.26
CA LEU A 17 7.03 8.60 7.48
C LEU A 17 7.92 7.40 7.18
N VAL A 18 7.56 6.58 6.18
CA VAL A 18 8.36 5.44 5.72
C VAL A 18 9.63 5.90 5.02
N SER A 19 9.55 6.91 4.14
CA SER A 19 10.71 7.50 3.47
C SER A 19 11.61 8.25 4.46
N LEU A 20 11.05 8.99 5.42
CA LEU A 20 11.80 9.64 6.50
C LEU A 20 12.47 8.58 7.39
N GLY A 21 11.79 7.48 7.71
CA GLY A 21 12.36 6.34 8.43
C GLY A 21 13.48 5.62 7.65
N LEU A 22 13.33 5.46 6.33
CA LEU A 22 14.36 4.92 5.43
C LEU A 22 15.57 5.86 5.33
N VAL A 23 15.34 7.17 5.23
CA VAL A 23 16.40 8.19 5.19
C VAL A 23 17.15 8.22 6.53
N LEU A 24 16.45 8.20 7.68
CA LEU A 24 17.08 8.08 9.00
C LEU A 24 17.80 6.74 9.20
N GLY A 25 17.26 5.63 8.69
CA GLY A 25 17.91 4.31 8.71
C GLY A 25 19.18 4.26 7.86
N SER A 26 19.21 5.00 6.75
CA SER A 26 20.37 5.12 5.86
C SER A 26 21.57 5.82 6.52
N LEU A 27 21.35 6.61 7.58
CA LEU A 27 22.44 7.18 8.39
C LEU A 27 23.09 6.16 9.33
N THR A 28 22.52 4.95 9.51
CA THR A 28 22.96 3.98 10.52
C THR A 28 23.51 2.67 9.96
N SER A 29 23.69 2.53 8.65
CA SER A 29 24.34 1.33 8.09
C SER A 29 25.43 1.70 7.08
N SER A 30 26.65 1.81 7.59
CA SER A 30 27.83 1.54 6.77
C SER A 30 28.00 0.01 6.71
N PRO A 31 27.81 -0.66 5.57
CA PRO A 31 28.44 -1.97 5.37
C PRO A 31 29.93 -1.69 5.15
N THR A 32 30.65 -1.43 6.24
CA THR A 32 32.11 -1.44 6.19
C THR A 32 32.52 -2.88 5.92
N SER A 33 33.09 -3.10 4.74
CA SER A 33 33.84 -4.29 4.37
C SER A 33 34.72 -4.71 5.55
N SER A 34 34.50 -5.93 6.07
CA SER A 34 35.42 -6.51 7.04
C SER A 34 36.49 -7.31 6.30
N PRO A 35 37.76 -6.90 6.37
CA PRO A 35 38.87 -7.81 6.18
C PRO A 35 39.15 -8.55 7.50
N VAL A 36 39.46 -9.85 7.37
CA VAL A 36 39.98 -10.80 8.38
C VAL A 36 38.98 -11.23 9.47
N THR A 37 38.31 -12.36 9.21
CA THR A 37 37.31 -13.02 10.04
C THR A 37 37.89 -13.54 11.37
N GLN A 38 37.86 -12.71 12.42
CA GLN A 38 37.95 -13.21 13.79
C GLN A 38 36.61 -13.85 14.17
N SER A 39 36.62 -15.05 14.73
CA SER A 39 35.40 -15.73 15.16
C SER A 39 34.67 -14.90 16.21
N CYS A 40 33.32 -14.89 16.19
CA CYS A 40 32.51 -14.11 17.14
C CYS A 40 32.92 -14.37 18.61
N SER A 41 33.32 -15.60 18.93
CA SER A 41 33.80 -16.01 20.25
C SER A 41 34.95 -15.16 20.80
N PHE A 42 35.81 -14.57 19.95
CA PHE A 42 36.93 -13.72 20.35
C PHE A 42 36.49 -12.48 21.16
N TYR A 43 35.27 -12.00 20.91
CA TYR A 43 34.72 -10.83 21.59
C TYR A 43 33.97 -11.18 22.89
N SER A 44 33.91 -12.46 23.28
CA SER A 44 33.28 -12.87 24.54
C SER A 44 34.01 -12.25 25.74
N GLY A 45 33.24 -11.74 26.70
CA GLY A 45 33.77 -11.04 27.88
C GLY A 45 34.28 -9.61 27.63
N ARG A 46 34.21 -9.10 26.39
CA ARG A 46 34.49 -7.70 26.05
C ARG A 46 33.22 -6.87 26.14
N SER A 47 32.93 -6.10 25.09
CA SER A 47 31.75 -5.25 24.98
C SER A 47 30.80 -5.75 23.89
N CYS A 48 29.53 -5.44 24.09
CA CYS A 48 28.45 -5.79 23.18
C CYS A 48 28.60 -5.05 21.84
N GLU A 49 29.09 -3.82 21.85
CA GLU A 49 29.35 -2.99 20.68
C GLU A 49 30.47 -3.59 19.81
N GLU A 50 31.52 -4.16 20.41
CA GLU A 50 32.58 -4.84 19.67
C GLU A 50 32.08 -6.13 19.01
N CYS A 51 31.27 -6.92 19.73
CA CYS A 51 30.68 -8.15 19.20
C CYS A 51 29.74 -7.85 18.00
N LEU A 52 28.91 -6.82 18.11
CA LEU A 52 27.87 -6.50 17.13
C LEU A 52 28.35 -5.69 15.93
N LYS A 53 29.67 -5.42 15.80
CA LYS A 53 30.24 -4.89 14.54
C LYS A 53 29.96 -5.80 13.36
N ASN A 54 29.86 -7.11 13.60
CA ASN A 54 29.53 -8.10 12.60
C ASN A 54 28.08 -8.54 12.77
N VAL A 55 27.26 -8.38 11.72
CA VAL A 55 25.84 -8.81 11.72
C VAL A 55 25.66 -10.33 11.79
N SER A 56 26.73 -11.09 11.56
CA SER A 56 26.77 -12.55 11.73
C SER A 56 26.91 -12.98 13.20
N CYS A 57 27.23 -12.06 14.11
CA CYS A 57 27.41 -12.34 15.53
C CYS A 57 26.18 -11.96 16.36
N LEU A 58 25.98 -12.66 17.48
CA LEU A 58 24.95 -12.43 18.48
C LEU A 58 25.62 -12.21 19.85
N TRP A 59 25.17 -11.19 20.59
CA TRP A 59 25.61 -10.97 21.96
C TRP A 59 24.56 -11.47 22.96
N CYS A 60 25.00 -12.19 23.99
CA CYS A 60 24.15 -12.59 25.10
C CYS A 60 24.53 -11.85 26.39
N MET A 61 23.60 -11.08 26.95
CA MET A 61 23.85 -10.37 28.22
C MET A 61 23.90 -11.27 29.44
N THR A 62 23.25 -12.43 29.43
CA THR A 62 23.20 -13.29 30.62
C THR A 62 24.59 -13.77 31.02
N ASN A 63 25.41 -14.17 30.03
CA ASN A 63 26.75 -14.73 30.25
C ASN A 63 27.88 -13.86 29.67
N ASN A 64 27.57 -12.68 29.12
CA ASN A 64 28.52 -11.81 28.41
C ASN A 64 29.32 -12.53 27.31
N THR A 65 28.65 -13.38 26.53
CA THR A 65 29.26 -14.19 25.48
C THR A 65 28.86 -13.67 24.09
N CYS A 66 29.82 -13.67 23.17
CA CYS A 66 29.58 -13.38 21.76
C CYS A 66 29.62 -14.69 20.96
N LEU A 67 28.54 -15.00 20.26
CA LEU A 67 28.34 -16.28 19.57
C LEU A 67 28.05 -16.03 18.09
N GLU A 68 28.37 -16.99 17.24
CA GLU A 68 27.96 -16.96 15.83
C GLU A 68 26.43 -17.14 15.78
N TYR A 69 25.72 -16.26 15.08
CA TYR A 69 24.29 -16.40 14.89
C TYR A 69 24.00 -17.46 13.82
N PRO A 70 23.39 -18.62 14.15
CA PRO A 70 23.14 -19.66 13.17
C PRO A 70 22.04 -19.21 12.20
N VAL A 71 22.44 -18.87 10.97
CA VAL A 71 21.53 -18.44 9.88
C VAL A 71 20.49 -19.50 9.48
N LYS A 72 20.60 -20.72 10.02
CA LYS A 72 19.69 -21.83 9.75
C LYS A 72 18.43 -21.81 10.62
N THR A 73 18.43 -21.06 11.73
CA THR A 73 17.29 -21.00 12.66
C THR A 73 16.87 -19.54 12.83
N ILE A 74 15.64 -19.22 12.46
CA ILE A 74 15.06 -17.85 12.50
C ILE A 74 15.10 -17.26 13.92
N LEU A 75 15.04 -18.11 14.96
CA LEU A 75 15.19 -17.72 16.36
C LEU A 75 16.39 -18.47 16.97
N PRO A 76 17.27 -17.78 17.73
CA PRO A 76 18.24 -18.47 18.55
C PRO A 76 17.48 -19.26 19.64
N PRO A 77 17.75 -20.56 19.83
CA PRO A 77 17.08 -21.35 20.84
C PRO A 77 17.34 -20.77 22.24
N SER A 78 16.31 -20.79 23.10
CA SER A 78 16.33 -20.25 24.47
C SER A 78 17.43 -20.88 25.34
N SER A 79 17.92 -22.06 24.95
CA SER A 79 19.03 -22.76 25.60
C SER A 79 20.38 -22.06 25.41
N LEU A 80 20.56 -21.26 24.35
CA LEU A 80 21.80 -20.51 24.10
C LEU A 80 21.78 -19.15 24.79
N CYS A 81 20.64 -18.45 24.73
CA CYS A 81 20.42 -17.19 25.43
C CYS A 81 18.92 -16.93 25.56
N ALA A 82 18.50 -16.31 26.66
CA ALA A 82 17.12 -15.84 26.79
C ALA A 82 16.83 -14.79 25.72
N MET A 83 15.64 -14.88 25.10
CA MET A 83 15.25 -14.02 23.97
C MET A 83 15.25 -12.52 24.32
N SER A 84 15.01 -12.19 25.59
CA SER A 84 15.06 -10.82 26.12
C SER A 84 16.49 -10.30 26.39
N ALA A 85 17.46 -11.19 26.56
CA ALA A 85 18.86 -10.86 26.84
C ALA A 85 19.78 -10.97 25.61
N ALA A 86 19.27 -11.56 24.53
CA ALA A 86 19.94 -11.67 23.24
C ALA A 86 19.86 -10.35 22.48
N ARG A 87 20.98 -9.93 21.89
CA ARG A 87 21.09 -8.72 21.08
C ARG A 87 21.73 -9.00 19.74
N TRP A 88 21.19 -8.38 18.71
CA TRP A 88 21.59 -8.58 17.32
C TRP A 88 21.59 -7.26 16.57
N GLY A 89 22.68 -6.95 15.85
CA GLY A 89 22.89 -5.70 15.11
C GLY A 89 23.04 -4.44 15.98
N ALA A 90 22.33 -4.33 17.09
CA ALA A 90 22.32 -3.17 17.98
C ALA A 90 22.31 -3.58 19.46
N CYS A 91 23.13 -2.92 20.29
CA CYS A 91 23.27 -3.28 21.71
C CYS A 91 22.19 -2.72 22.65
N TRP A 92 21.47 -1.70 22.20
CA TRP A 92 20.46 -1.00 22.99
C TRP A 92 19.07 -1.62 22.84
N ILE A 93 18.88 -2.49 21.85
CA ILE A 93 17.59 -3.12 21.52
C ILE A 93 17.71 -4.64 21.68
N ASN A 94 16.71 -5.24 22.33
CA ASN A 94 16.64 -6.69 22.52
C ASN A 94 16.11 -7.39 21.26
N PHE A 95 16.50 -8.65 21.06
CA PHE A 95 16.04 -9.44 19.90
C PHE A 95 14.50 -9.54 19.83
N GLU A 96 13.85 -9.72 20.98
CA GLU A 96 12.38 -9.71 21.08
C GLU A 96 11.76 -8.42 20.52
N ALA A 97 12.30 -7.25 20.91
CA ALA A 97 11.81 -5.96 20.44
C ALA A 97 12.06 -5.76 18.92
N LEU A 98 13.17 -6.28 18.40
CA LEU A 98 13.45 -6.25 16.95
C LEU A 98 12.42 -7.04 16.15
N ILE A 99 12.07 -8.25 16.61
CA ILE A 99 11.06 -9.09 15.94
C ILE A 99 9.68 -8.42 15.98
N ILE A 100 9.30 -7.87 17.13
CA ILE A 100 8.04 -7.11 17.26
C ILE A 100 8.04 -5.94 16.28
N ALA A 101 9.10 -5.13 16.24
CA ALA A 101 9.19 -3.99 15.34
C ALA A 101 9.05 -4.38 13.86
N MET A 102 9.72 -5.45 13.42
CA MET A 102 9.61 -5.95 12.04
C MET A 102 8.21 -6.45 11.72
N SER A 103 7.57 -7.18 12.64
CA SER A 103 6.20 -7.67 12.45
C SER A 103 5.19 -6.53 12.34
N VAL A 104 5.27 -5.53 13.21
CA VAL A 104 4.38 -4.36 13.20
C VAL A 104 4.59 -3.55 11.92
N THR A 105 5.84 -3.33 11.51
CA THR A 105 6.16 -2.58 10.29
C THR A 105 5.57 -3.25 9.05
N LEU A 106 5.78 -4.56 8.88
CA LEU A 106 5.20 -5.33 7.77
C LEU A 106 3.66 -5.35 7.83
N GLY A 107 3.09 -5.49 9.03
CA GLY A 107 1.64 -5.47 9.23
C GLY A 107 1.01 -4.15 8.82
N ILE A 108 1.61 -3.01 9.20
CA ILE A 108 1.14 -1.67 8.81
C ILE A 108 1.25 -1.49 7.30
N ILE A 109 2.34 -1.93 6.68
CA ILE A 109 2.51 -1.86 5.21
C ILE A 109 1.40 -2.64 4.51
N LEU A 110 1.17 -3.91 4.89
CA LEU A 110 0.12 -4.74 4.30
C LEU A 110 -1.28 -4.17 4.53
N LEU A 111 -1.57 -3.67 5.74
CA LEU A 111 -2.84 -3.01 6.06
C LEU A 111 -3.04 -1.78 5.19
N SER A 112 -2.01 -0.93 5.05
CA SER A 112 -2.07 0.29 4.25
C SER A 112 -2.33 0.01 2.77
N ILE A 113 -1.70 -1.03 2.20
CA ILE A 113 -1.93 -1.48 0.83
C ILE A 113 -3.36 -2.00 0.70
N THR A 114 -3.81 -2.86 1.63
CA THR A 114 -5.16 -3.45 1.59
C THR A 114 -6.23 -2.37 1.65
N VAL A 115 -6.10 -1.43 2.58
CA VAL A 115 -6.95 -0.25 2.72
C VAL A 115 -6.92 0.54 1.42
N CYS A 116 -5.74 0.96 0.94
CA CYS A 116 -5.60 1.73 -0.29
C CYS A 116 -6.25 1.03 -1.49
N CYS A 117 -6.03 -0.28 -1.67
CA CYS A 117 -6.61 -1.08 -2.74
C CYS A 117 -8.12 -1.20 -2.60
N CYS A 118 -8.66 -1.46 -1.40
CA CYS A 118 -10.09 -1.52 -1.17
C CYS A 118 -10.74 -0.16 -1.45
N TYR A 119 -10.25 0.93 -0.86
CA TYR A 119 -10.83 2.27 -1.07
C TYR A 119 -10.67 2.73 -2.53
N CYS A 120 -9.52 2.55 -3.18
CA CYS A 120 -9.34 2.90 -4.58
C CYS A 120 -10.23 2.06 -5.50
N CYS A 121 -10.35 0.75 -5.28
CA CYS A 121 -11.19 -0.11 -6.12
C CYS A 121 -12.70 0.11 -5.88
N TYR A 122 -13.14 0.33 -4.63
CA TYR A 122 -14.54 0.64 -4.33
C TYR A 122 -14.94 2.04 -4.82
N CYS A 123 -14.09 3.06 -4.65
CA CYS A 123 -14.36 4.40 -5.19
C CYS A 123 -14.29 4.43 -6.72
N ARG A 124 -13.35 3.70 -7.35
CA ARG A 124 -13.23 3.65 -8.82
C ARG A 124 -14.33 2.83 -9.48
N LYS A 125 -14.84 1.78 -8.81
CA LYS A 125 -16.01 1.03 -9.29
C LYS A 125 -17.30 1.84 -9.21
N SER A 126 -17.46 2.67 -8.17
CA SER A 126 -18.56 3.64 -8.10
C SER A 126 -18.49 4.67 -9.23
N SER A 127 -17.31 5.24 -9.50
CA SER A 127 -17.11 6.23 -10.57
C SER A 127 -17.33 5.66 -11.98
N TYR A 128 -16.80 4.47 -12.29
CA TYR A 128 -17.01 3.81 -13.58
C TYR A 128 -18.48 3.38 -13.78
N SER A 129 -19.13 2.87 -12.73
CA SER A 129 -20.55 2.52 -12.78
C SER A 129 -21.44 3.76 -12.98
N ARG A 130 -21.08 4.91 -12.39
CA ARG A 130 -21.83 6.17 -12.57
C ARG A 130 -21.73 6.69 -14.00
N MET A 131 -20.51 6.68 -14.56
CA MET A 131 -20.25 7.15 -15.92
C MET A 131 -20.92 6.24 -16.96
N GLY A 132 -21.03 4.93 -16.69
CA GLY A 132 -21.81 4.00 -17.49
C GLY A 132 -23.32 4.29 -17.49
N MET A 133 -23.91 4.59 -16.32
CA MET A 133 -25.33 4.94 -16.23
C MET A 133 -25.65 6.29 -16.89
N GLU A 134 -24.78 7.30 -16.74
CA GLU A 134 -24.95 8.61 -17.40
C GLU A 134 -24.94 8.48 -18.93
N ALA A 135 -24.06 7.64 -19.48
CA ALA A 135 -24.02 7.35 -20.92
C ALA A 135 -25.26 6.57 -21.42
N GLU A 136 -25.79 5.65 -20.62
CA GLU A 136 -27.01 4.90 -20.94
C GLU A 136 -28.24 5.82 -20.94
N GLU A 137 -28.37 6.70 -19.95
CA GLU A 137 -29.46 7.67 -19.85
C GLU A 137 -29.48 8.63 -21.05
N GLU A 138 -28.32 9.13 -21.47
CA GLU A 138 -28.22 10.02 -22.63
C GLU A 138 -28.68 9.34 -23.92
N ASN A 139 -28.31 8.07 -24.12
CA ASN A 139 -28.76 7.29 -25.27
C ASN A 139 -30.29 7.10 -25.27
N LEU A 140 -30.89 6.84 -24.11
CA LEU A 140 -32.34 6.71 -23.98
C LEU A 140 -33.08 8.02 -24.31
N ILE A 141 -32.51 9.18 -23.92
CA ILE A 141 -33.07 10.49 -24.25
C ILE A 141 -33.04 10.70 -25.76
N ARG A 142 -31.89 10.48 -26.42
CA ARG A 142 -31.74 10.61 -27.88
C ARG A 142 -32.73 9.72 -28.63
N GLU A 143 -32.94 8.50 -28.16
CA GLU A 143 -33.86 7.58 -28.83
C GLU A 143 -35.33 8.01 -28.67
N ARG A 144 -35.72 8.53 -27.50
CA ARG A 144 -37.06 9.13 -27.31
C ARG A 144 -37.27 10.33 -28.22
N GLU A 145 -36.26 11.18 -28.38
CA GLU A 145 -36.32 12.33 -29.28
C GLU A 145 -36.47 11.90 -30.74
N ARG A 146 -35.71 10.89 -31.17
CA ARG A 146 -35.84 10.32 -32.52
C ARG A 146 -37.26 9.82 -32.78
N ARG A 147 -37.83 9.05 -31.85
CA ARG A 147 -39.22 8.55 -31.94
C ARG A 147 -40.25 9.68 -31.99
N LYS A 148 -40.03 10.76 -31.21
CA LYS A 148 -40.89 11.96 -31.27
C LYS A 148 -40.80 12.65 -32.62
N GLN A 149 -39.60 12.82 -33.18
CA GLN A 149 -39.39 13.41 -34.50
C GLN A 149 -40.05 12.60 -35.61
N GLU A 150 -39.87 11.28 -35.61
CA GLU A 150 -40.53 10.38 -36.58
C GLU A 150 -42.05 10.48 -36.47
N SER A 151 -42.60 10.52 -35.24
CA SER A 151 -44.05 10.71 -35.05
C SER A 151 -44.53 12.08 -35.55
N LEU A 152 -43.74 13.15 -35.37
CA LEU A 152 -44.07 14.48 -35.85
C LEU A 152 -44.02 14.55 -37.37
N GLN A 153 -43.02 13.92 -38.00
CA GLN A 153 -42.93 13.79 -39.45
C GLN A 153 -44.17 13.09 -40.02
N ARG A 154 -44.56 11.93 -39.46
CA ARG A 154 -45.76 11.19 -39.90
C ARG A 154 -47.05 12.00 -39.71
N LYS A 155 -47.12 12.89 -38.71
CA LYS A 155 -48.26 13.80 -38.52
C LYS A 155 -48.24 14.91 -39.57
N ASN A 156 -47.08 15.55 -39.79
CA ASN A 156 -46.95 16.62 -40.76
C ASN A 156 -47.21 16.14 -42.18
N GLU A 157 -46.74 14.95 -42.56
CA GLU A 157 -47.01 14.34 -43.86
C GLU A 157 -48.53 14.10 -44.06
N ARG A 158 -49.22 13.58 -43.04
CA ARG A 158 -50.69 13.40 -43.06
C ARG A 158 -51.40 14.74 -43.23
N THR A 159 -50.97 15.77 -42.51
CA THR A 159 -51.54 17.12 -42.60
C THR A 159 -51.28 17.76 -43.95
N MET A 160 -50.07 17.62 -44.53
CA MET A 160 -49.73 18.12 -45.85
C MET A 160 -50.60 17.49 -46.93
N LYS A 161 -50.72 16.16 -46.94
CA LYS A 161 -51.60 15.42 -47.87
C LYS A 161 -53.05 15.88 -47.73
N HIS A 162 -53.54 16.06 -46.51
CA HIS A 162 -54.90 16.54 -46.25
C HIS A 162 -55.10 17.97 -46.79
N ASN A 163 -54.15 18.87 -46.54
CA ASN A 163 -54.20 20.26 -47.01
C ASN A 163 -54.11 20.37 -48.53
N GLU A 164 -53.33 19.52 -49.18
CA GLU A 164 -53.21 19.46 -50.64
C GLU A 164 -54.55 19.06 -51.29
N ILE A 165 -55.24 18.05 -50.75
CA ILE A 165 -56.59 17.66 -51.19
C ILE A 165 -57.55 18.82 -51.02
N ARG A 166 -57.54 19.48 -49.85
CA ARG A 166 -58.41 20.64 -49.58
C ARG A 166 -58.23 21.74 -50.63
N LYS A 167 -56.98 22.07 -50.96
CA LYS A 167 -56.66 23.07 -52.00
C LYS A 167 -57.12 22.64 -53.39
N LYS A 168 -56.95 21.36 -53.76
CA LYS A 168 -57.28 20.85 -55.10
C LYS A 168 -58.79 20.86 -55.38
N TYR A 169 -59.61 20.64 -54.35
CA TYR A 169 -61.07 20.52 -54.50
C TYR A 169 -61.87 21.68 -53.87
N GLY A 170 -61.19 22.70 -53.33
CA GLY A 170 -61.82 23.97 -52.91
C GLY A 170 -62.83 23.86 -51.76
N ILE A 171 -62.70 22.83 -50.92
CA ILE A 171 -63.50 22.64 -49.69
C ILE A 171 -62.87 23.41 -48.52
#